data_AF-A0A2T3Z479-F1
#
_entry.id   AF-A0A2T3Z479-F1
#
_cell.length_a   1.000
_cell.length_b   1.000
_cell.length_c   1.000
_cell.angle_alpha   90.00
_cell.angle_beta   90.00
_cell.angle_gamma   90.00
#
_symmetry.space_group_name_H-M   'P 1'
#
loop_
_entity.id
_entity.type
_entity.pdbx_description
1 polymer ?
#
loop_
_entity_poly.entity_id
_entity_poly.type
_entity_poly.pdbx_seq_one_letter_code
_entity_poly.pdbx_strand_id
1 'polypeptide(L)'
;MNMPSLDHKEHTSPLLLDDCPFDVEFYALSFRDVTYEVVETPPHPSIRHNRSQFLFLYNASESRSTGKVKASQLWGKNKEELAKQLGELKAELGQLRIQKVASSGSKLNKIHDLRKSIARVLTVTNATQRNQLRLFYKKSKYLPLDLRPKQTRAIRRRLSPEDKARVLEKTKKRNTHFPQRKFAIKSRTKR
;
A
#
# COMPACT_ATOMS: atom_id res chain seq x y z
N MET A 1 38.63 -28.76 -11.99
CA MET A 1 37.42 -28.03 -11.57
C MET A 1 36.24 -28.79 -12.12
N ASN A 2 35.65 -29.69 -11.31
CA ASN A 2 34.57 -30.60 -11.73
C ASN A 2 33.24 -29.83 -11.74
N MET A 3 32.54 -29.80 -12.89
CA MET A 3 31.15 -29.36 -12.96
C MET A 3 30.21 -30.51 -12.57
N PRO A 4 29.23 -30.31 -11.67
CA PRO A 4 28.16 -31.27 -11.47
C PRO A 4 27.10 -31.13 -12.57
N SER A 5 26.72 -32.28 -13.14
CA SER A 5 25.72 -32.49 -14.18
C SER A 5 24.30 -32.08 -13.77
N LEU A 6 23.55 -31.59 -14.76
CA LEU A 6 22.11 -31.29 -14.70
C LEU A 6 21.29 -32.57 -14.79
N ASP A 7 20.56 -32.92 -13.73
CA ASP A 7 19.50 -33.93 -13.79
C ASP A 7 18.15 -33.26 -14.05
N HIS A 8 17.68 -33.36 -15.29
CA HIS A 8 16.30 -33.09 -15.66
C HIS A 8 15.41 -34.23 -15.15
N LYS A 9 14.68 -34.02 -14.06
CA LYS A 9 13.55 -34.88 -13.70
C LYS A 9 12.29 -34.34 -14.36
N GLU A 10 11.91 -34.99 -15.46
CA GLU A 10 10.56 -34.90 -16.00
C GLU A 10 9.58 -35.53 -15.00
N HIS A 11 8.57 -34.75 -14.61
CA HIS A 11 7.37 -35.27 -13.96
C HIS A 11 6.18 -34.91 -14.83
N THR A 12 5.92 -35.80 -15.79
CA THR A 12 4.63 -35.97 -16.45
C THR A 12 3.73 -36.79 -15.52
N SER A 13 2.53 -36.27 -15.27
CA SER A 13 1.44 -36.93 -14.55
C SER A 13 0.14 -36.17 -14.87
N PRO A 14 -1.02 -36.84 -14.91
CA PRO A 14 -1.71 -37.11 -16.16
C PRO A 14 -3.00 -36.30 -16.34
N LEU A 15 -3.49 -36.33 -17.58
CA LEU A 15 -4.85 -35.94 -17.96
C LEU A 15 -5.88 -36.73 -17.15
N LEU A 16 -6.81 -36.02 -16.52
CA LEU A 16 -8.14 -36.53 -16.20
C LEU A 16 -9.15 -35.44 -16.57
N LEU A 17 -9.64 -35.58 -17.80
CA LEU A 17 -11.02 -35.25 -18.16
C LEU A 17 -11.91 -36.14 -17.31
N ASP A 18 -12.79 -35.53 -16.52
CA ASP A 18 -14.11 -36.10 -16.24
C ASP A 18 -15.12 -35.02 -16.58
N ASP A 19 -15.73 -35.21 -17.74
CA ASP A 19 -16.94 -34.56 -18.17
C ASP A 19 -18.07 -34.84 -17.17
N CYS A 20 -18.91 -33.85 -16.88
CA CYS A 20 -20.35 -34.10 -16.89
C CYS A 20 -21.15 -32.82 -17.19
N PRO A 21 -22.27 -32.97 -17.92
CA PRO A 21 -22.91 -31.93 -18.71
C PRO A 21 -24.11 -31.32 -17.99
N PHE A 22 -24.47 -30.08 -18.29
CA PHE A 22 -25.86 -29.64 -18.16
C PHE A 22 -26.13 -28.46 -19.09
N ASP A 23 -26.62 -28.80 -20.28
CA ASP A 23 -27.35 -27.88 -21.15
C ASP A 23 -28.64 -27.45 -20.43
N VAL A 24 -28.80 -26.15 -20.20
CA VAL A 24 -30.13 -25.53 -20.13
C VAL A 24 -30.05 -24.16 -20.79
N GLU A 25 -30.18 -24.15 -22.11
CA GLU A 25 -30.92 -23.06 -22.75
C GLU A 25 -32.35 -23.08 -22.21
N PHE A 26 -32.70 -22.21 -21.26
CA PHE A 26 -34.08 -21.71 -21.19
C PHE A 26 -34.20 -20.46 -20.31
N TYR A 27 -35.06 -19.54 -20.74
CA TYR A 27 -35.39 -18.22 -20.17
C TYR A 27 -34.52 -17.02 -20.60
N ALA A 28 -34.59 -16.73 -21.89
CA ALA A 28 -34.79 -15.36 -22.33
C ALA A 28 -36.20 -14.88 -21.92
N LEU A 29 -36.32 -14.17 -20.80
CA LEU A 29 -37.49 -13.34 -20.49
C LEU A 29 -37.06 -12.04 -19.77
N SER A 30 -37.12 -10.96 -20.53
CA SER A 30 -37.59 -9.63 -20.11
C SER A 30 -37.24 -9.14 -18.70
N PHE A 31 -36.14 -8.39 -18.60
CA PHE A 31 -36.04 -7.21 -17.71
C PHE A 31 -35.24 -6.16 -18.49
N ARG A 32 -35.88 -5.48 -19.46
CA ARG A 32 -36.35 -4.09 -19.28
C ARG A 32 -35.41 -3.28 -18.40
N ASP A 33 -34.57 -2.49 -19.07
CA ASP A 33 -34.20 -1.13 -18.72
C ASP A 33 -34.51 -0.71 -17.28
N VAL A 34 -33.67 -1.15 -16.34
CA VAL A 34 -33.48 -0.37 -15.12
C VAL A 34 -32.40 0.64 -15.46
N THR A 35 -32.83 1.74 -16.09
CA THR A 35 -32.09 2.99 -16.06
C THR A 35 -31.95 3.37 -14.59
N TYR A 36 -30.80 3.08 -13.99
CA TYR A 36 -30.42 3.72 -12.75
C TYR A 36 -30.26 5.20 -13.07
N GLU A 37 -31.22 6.01 -12.64
CA GLU A 37 -30.99 7.44 -12.47
C GLU A 37 -29.82 7.58 -11.48
N VAL A 38 -28.71 8.07 -12.00
CA VAL A 38 -27.64 8.62 -11.17
C VAL A 38 -28.23 9.89 -10.56
N VAL A 39 -28.82 9.76 -9.36
CA VAL A 39 -29.15 10.92 -8.54
C VAL A 39 -27.81 11.58 -8.20
N GLU A 40 -27.48 12.65 -8.92
CA GLU A 40 -26.36 13.52 -8.59
C GLU A 40 -26.64 14.14 -7.23
N THR A 41 -26.09 13.53 -6.17
CA THR A 41 -26.09 14.17 -4.86
C THR A 41 -25.36 15.50 -4.98
N PRO A 42 -25.96 16.62 -4.53
CA PRO A 42 -25.37 17.94 -4.69
C PRO A 42 -23.97 17.98 -4.03
N PRO A 43 -23.01 18.70 -4.63
CA PRO A 43 -21.68 18.81 -4.04
C PRO A 43 -21.80 19.44 -2.65
N HIS A 44 -21.35 18.71 -1.62
CA HIS A 44 -21.26 19.24 -0.28
C HIS A 44 -20.44 20.53 -0.27
N PRO A 45 -20.84 21.56 0.51
CA PRO A 45 -20.15 22.82 0.57
C PRO A 45 -18.69 22.58 0.98
N SER A 46 -17.76 23.02 0.13
CA SER A 46 -16.35 23.09 0.49
C SER A 46 -16.23 24.04 1.67
N ILE A 47 -16.08 23.48 2.87
CA ILE A 47 -15.69 24.24 4.05
C ILE A 47 -14.31 24.79 3.72
N ARG A 48 -14.25 26.07 3.35
CA ARG A 48 -13.01 26.84 3.23
C ARG A 48 -12.42 26.94 4.64
N HIS A 49 -11.71 25.89 5.04
CA HIS A 49 -10.89 25.93 6.23
C HIS A 49 -9.81 26.97 5.97
N ASN A 50 -9.87 28.06 6.73
CA ASN A 50 -8.88 29.11 6.70
C ASN A 50 -7.56 28.49 7.19
N ARG A 51 -6.70 28.13 6.23
CA ARG A 51 -5.48 27.32 6.41
C ARG A 51 -4.41 28.04 7.25
N SER A 52 -4.68 29.25 7.71
CA SER A 52 -3.79 30.09 8.51
C SER A 52 -4.13 30.14 10.01
N GLN A 53 -5.20 29.50 10.49
CA GLN A 53 -5.52 29.46 11.94
C GLN A 53 -5.38 28.08 12.60
N PHE A 54 -5.02 27.04 11.85
CA PHE A 54 -4.67 25.73 12.43
C PHE A 54 -3.15 25.53 12.47
N LEU A 55 -2.45 26.55 12.95
CA LEU A 55 -1.00 26.51 13.19
C LEU A 55 -0.64 27.44 14.36
N PHE A 56 -1.40 27.33 15.44
CA PHE A 56 -0.99 27.86 16.73
C PHE A 56 -1.64 27.01 17.82
N LEU A 57 -0.82 26.56 18.78
CA LEU A 57 -1.15 25.68 19.91
C LEU A 57 -1.24 24.18 19.62
N TYR A 58 -0.13 23.60 19.17
CA TYR A 58 0.27 22.27 19.63
C TYR A 58 1.72 22.28 20.12
N ASN A 59 2.03 23.21 21.02
CA ASN A 59 3.11 23.05 21.98
C ASN A 59 2.48 22.57 23.30
N ALA A 60 1.91 21.37 23.27
CA ALA A 60 1.57 20.66 24.49
C ALA A 60 2.90 20.11 25.05
N SER A 61 3.41 20.79 26.06
CA SER A 61 4.47 20.32 26.95
C SER A 61 4.03 19.00 27.59
N GLU A 62 4.21 17.90 26.88
CA GLU A 62 3.98 16.58 27.43
C GLU A 62 5.10 16.31 28.41
N SER A 63 4.72 16.20 29.70
CA SER A 63 5.59 15.73 30.78
C SER A 63 6.16 14.37 30.38
N ARG A 64 7.36 14.40 29.80
CA ARG A 64 8.06 13.23 29.29
C ARG A 64 8.38 12.32 30.47
N SER A 65 7.68 11.20 30.58
CA SER A 65 8.22 10.09 31.36
C SER A 65 9.56 9.68 30.71
N THR A 66 10.62 9.73 31.50
CA THR A 66 12.02 9.57 31.09
C THR A 66 12.36 8.20 30.50
N GLY A 67 11.43 7.24 30.55
CA GLY A 67 11.60 5.86 30.05
C GLY A 67 11.08 5.56 28.64
N LYS A 68 10.49 6.53 27.92
CA LYS A 68 9.90 6.28 26.59
C LYS A 68 10.93 6.44 25.47
N VAL A 69 11.27 5.34 24.77
CA VAL A 69 12.15 5.37 23.59
C VAL A 69 11.48 6.13 22.44
N LYS A 70 12.11 7.19 21.94
CA LYS A 70 11.57 7.99 20.81
C LYS A 70 12.01 7.41 19.48
N ALA A 71 11.08 7.33 18.52
CA ALA A 71 11.37 6.77 17.20
C ALA A 71 12.45 7.56 16.44
N SER A 72 12.48 8.89 16.58
CA SER A 72 13.48 9.75 15.94
C SER A 72 14.92 9.42 16.35
N GLN A 73 15.13 8.94 17.58
CA GLN A 73 16.46 8.59 18.09
C GLN A 73 16.96 7.24 17.56
N LEU A 74 16.08 6.42 16.97
CA LEU A 74 16.40 5.07 16.50
C LEU A 74 16.90 5.04 15.06
N TRP A 75 16.52 6.02 14.24
CA TRP A 75 16.87 6.05 12.81
C TRP A 75 18.37 6.26 12.54
N GLY A 76 19.12 6.84 13.50
CA GLY A 76 20.56 7.06 13.39
C GLY A 76 21.43 5.96 14.02
N LYS A 77 20.83 4.92 14.61
CA LYS A 77 21.57 3.85 15.30
C LYS A 77 21.88 2.69 14.37
N ASN A 78 22.97 1.99 14.67
CA ASN A 78 23.37 0.80 13.91
C ASN A 78 22.44 -0.40 14.17
N LYS A 79 22.42 -1.36 13.23
CA LYS A 79 21.61 -2.59 13.36
C LYS A 79 21.94 -3.38 14.63
N GLU A 80 23.22 -3.44 14.99
CA GLU A 80 23.69 -4.16 16.18
C GLU A 80 23.27 -3.46 17.47
N GLU A 81 23.33 -2.13 17.52
CA GLU A 81 22.87 -1.33 18.65
C GLU A 81 21.36 -1.48 18.86
N LEU A 82 20.57 -1.47 17.77
CA LEU A 82 19.13 -1.71 17.83
C LEU A 82 18.81 -3.12 18.33
N ALA A 83 19.62 -4.12 17.96
CA ALA A 83 19.45 -5.50 18.43
C ALA A 83 19.76 -5.64 19.92
N LYS A 84 20.83 -4.99 20.41
CA LYS A 84 21.18 -4.94 21.84
C LYS A 84 20.07 -4.25 22.65
N GLN A 85 19.66 -3.06 22.23
CA GLN A 85 18.58 -2.32 22.88
C GLN A 85 17.26 -3.11 22.90
N LEU A 86 16.96 -3.88 21.84
CA LEU A 86 15.80 -4.75 21.80
C LEU A 86 15.90 -5.93 22.79
N GLY A 87 17.09 -6.50 22.97
CA GLY A 87 17.35 -7.56 23.96
C GLY A 87 17.10 -7.07 25.39
N GLU A 88 17.64 -5.91 25.74
CA GLU A 88 17.48 -5.27 27.05
C GLU A 88 16.00 -4.99 27.36
N LEU A 89 15.28 -4.37 26.42
CA LEU A 89 13.85 -4.05 26.59
C LEU A 89 12.99 -5.32 26.76
N LYS A 90 13.34 -6.42 26.09
CA LYS A 90 12.64 -7.71 26.26
C LYS A 90 12.92 -8.34 27.62
N ALA A 91 14.16 -8.28 28.11
CA ALA A 91 14.52 -8.79 29.42
C ALA A 91 13.79 -8.01 30.54
N GLU A 92 13.79 -6.68 30.47
CA GLU A 92 13.07 -5.82 31.42
C GLU A 92 11.55 -6.10 31.41
N LEU A 93 10.96 -6.25 30.21
CA LEU A 93 9.55 -6.63 30.09
C LEU A 93 9.26 -8.00 30.71
N GLY A 94 10.17 -8.97 30.54
CA GLY A 94 10.06 -10.30 31.15
C GLY A 94 10.05 -10.23 32.68
N GLN A 95 10.98 -9.48 33.26
CA GLN A 95 11.05 -9.27 34.71
C GLN A 95 9.78 -8.60 35.25
N LEU A 96 9.29 -7.55 34.59
CA LEU A 96 8.07 -6.85 35.03
C LEU A 96 6.81 -7.71 34.91
N ARG A 97 6.76 -8.66 33.99
CA ARG A 97 5.65 -9.62 33.89
C ARG A 97 5.64 -10.60 35.06
N ILE A 98 6.79 -11.10 35.49
CA ILE A 98 6.90 -11.95 36.68
C ILE A 98 6.50 -11.16 37.94
N GLN A 99 7.03 -9.93 38.08
CA GLN A 99 6.71 -9.06 39.20
C GLN A 99 5.23 -8.68 39.26
N LYS A 100 4.54 -8.57 38.11
CA LYS A 100 3.09 -8.32 38.05
C LYS A 100 2.27 -9.42 38.70
N VAL A 101 2.74 -10.67 38.65
CA VAL A 101 2.09 -11.82 39.31
C VAL A 101 2.34 -11.79 40.81
N ALA A 102 3.56 -11.46 41.24
CA ALA A 102 3.94 -11.46 42.64
C ALA A 102 3.43 -10.24 43.43
N SER A 103 3.32 -9.05 42.80
CA SER A 103 2.93 -7.82 43.51
C SER A 103 2.25 -6.79 42.59
N SER A 104 1.28 -6.06 43.14
CA SER A 104 0.54 -4.99 42.43
C SER A 104 1.06 -3.60 42.81
N GLY A 105 2.24 -3.23 42.31
CA GLY A 105 2.85 -1.90 42.56
C GLY A 105 2.73 -0.90 41.40
N SER A 106 3.13 0.37 41.63
CA SER A 106 3.13 1.45 40.63
C SER A 106 4.09 1.24 39.43
N LYS A 107 5.01 0.26 39.52
CA LYS A 107 5.95 -0.13 38.45
C LYS A 107 5.26 -0.76 37.23
N LEU A 108 3.97 -1.12 37.33
CA LEU A 108 3.21 -1.79 36.27
C LEU A 108 2.86 -0.89 35.08
N ASN A 109 2.76 0.42 35.29
CA ASN A 109 2.48 1.38 34.22
C ASN A 109 3.59 1.39 33.14
N LYS A 110 4.80 0.93 33.49
CA LYS A 110 5.92 0.78 32.55
C LYS A 110 5.73 -0.35 31.53
N ILE A 111 4.92 -1.38 31.83
CA ILE A 111 4.69 -2.52 30.91
C ILE A 111 4.14 -2.05 29.57
N HIS A 112 3.18 -1.13 29.60
CA HIS A 112 2.58 -0.56 28.40
C HIS A 112 3.62 0.22 27.56
N ASP A 113 4.45 1.04 28.22
CA ASP A 113 5.45 1.87 27.55
C ASP A 113 6.61 1.04 26.97
N LEU A 114 7.01 -0.05 27.63
CA LEU A 114 8.01 -0.99 27.11
C LEU A 114 7.50 -1.75 25.88
N ARG A 115 6.23 -2.20 25.88
CA ARG A 115 5.62 -2.82 24.69
C ARG A 115 5.65 -1.87 23.48
N LYS A 116 5.30 -0.60 23.70
CA LYS A 116 5.38 0.43 22.65
C LYS A 116 6.82 0.69 22.22
N SER A 117 7.78 0.68 23.14
CA SER A 117 9.20 0.88 22.83
C SER A 117 9.78 -0.27 22.00
N ILE A 118 9.48 -1.53 22.35
CA ILE A 118 9.86 -2.71 21.56
C ILE A 118 9.27 -2.65 20.15
N ALA A 119 7.98 -2.30 20.03
CA ALA A 119 7.31 -2.16 18.74
C ALA A 119 7.97 -1.08 17.86
N ARG A 120 8.38 0.05 18.45
CA ARG A 120 9.11 1.12 17.72
C ARG A 120 10.45 0.63 17.19
N VAL A 121 11.25 -0.07 18.02
CA VAL A 121 12.55 -0.60 17.58
C VAL A 121 12.37 -1.60 16.42
N LEU A 122 11.48 -2.58 16.57
CA LEU A 122 11.18 -3.54 15.50
C LEU A 122 10.69 -2.85 14.22
N THR A 123 9.86 -1.82 14.34
CA THR A 123 9.34 -1.06 13.19
C THR A 123 10.47 -0.39 12.41
N VAL A 124 11.39 0.27 13.10
CA VAL A 124 12.55 0.93 12.47
C VAL A 124 13.48 -0.09 11.84
N THR A 125 13.82 -1.17 12.54
CA THR A 125 14.64 -2.27 11.99
C THR A 125 14.04 -2.84 10.71
N ASN A 126 12.74 -3.15 10.71
CA ASN A 126 12.05 -3.70 9.54
C ASN A 126 11.92 -2.67 8.40
N ALA A 127 11.79 -1.39 8.70
CA ALA A 127 11.73 -0.32 7.70
C ALA A 127 13.09 -0.16 7.00
N THR A 128 14.18 -0.11 7.77
CA THR A 128 15.55 -0.02 7.23
C THR A 128 15.90 -1.23 6.36
N GLN A 129 15.59 -2.44 6.82
CA GLN A 129 15.79 -3.66 6.04
C GLN A 129 15.02 -3.63 4.71
N ARG A 130 13.74 -3.28 4.73
CA ARG A 130 12.92 -3.15 3.52
C ARG A 130 13.44 -2.07 2.57
N ASN A 131 13.93 -0.95 3.10
CA ASN A 131 14.53 0.10 2.28
C ASN A 131 15.79 -0.39 1.57
N GLN A 132 16.69 -1.08 2.29
CA GLN A 132 17.90 -1.66 1.71
C GLN A 132 17.57 -2.67 0.59
N LEU A 133 16.56 -3.52 0.80
CA LEU A 133 16.07 -4.46 -0.23
C LEU A 133 15.50 -3.73 -1.45
N ARG A 134 14.79 -2.62 -1.25
CA ARG A 134 14.27 -1.79 -2.36
C ARG A 134 15.39 -1.18 -3.19
N LEU A 135 16.48 -0.74 -2.54
CA LEU A 135 17.66 -0.23 -3.24
C LEU A 135 18.32 -1.33 -4.08
N PHE A 136 18.49 -2.52 -3.50
CA PHE A 136 19.07 -3.68 -4.17
C PHE A 136 18.25 -4.09 -5.41
N TYR A 137 16.93 -4.20 -5.28
CA TYR A 137 16.04 -4.63 -6.37
C TYR A 137 15.55 -3.50 -7.30
N LYS A 138 16.06 -2.27 -7.16
CA LYS A 138 15.52 -1.08 -7.87
C LYS A 138 15.50 -1.21 -9.41
N LYS A 139 16.48 -1.91 -9.98
CA LYS A 139 16.63 -2.09 -11.44
C LYS A 139 16.28 -3.49 -11.92
N SER A 140 15.89 -4.38 -11.02
CA SER A 140 15.57 -5.77 -11.35
C SER A 140 14.18 -5.83 -12.01
N LYS A 141 14.06 -6.60 -13.10
CA LYS A 141 12.76 -6.81 -13.78
C LYS A 141 11.73 -7.45 -12.85
N TYR A 142 12.15 -8.40 -12.02
CA TYR A 142 11.26 -9.13 -11.11
C TYR A 142 11.48 -8.71 -9.67
N LEU A 143 10.42 -8.16 -9.06
CA LEU A 143 10.38 -7.86 -7.63
C LEU A 143 9.72 -9.02 -6.86
N PRO A 144 10.20 -9.32 -5.65
CA PRO A 144 9.52 -10.22 -4.73
C PRO A 144 8.14 -9.64 -4.35
N LEU A 145 7.19 -10.50 -4.01
CA LEU A 145 5.79 -10.13 -3.79
C LEU A 145 5.61 -9.02 -2.74
N ASP A 146 6.41 -9.03 -1.67
CA ASP A 146 6.33 -8.06 -0.57
C ASP A 146 6.77 -6.64 -0.97
N LEU A 147 7.65 -6.52 -1.97
CA LEU A 147 8.14 -5.23 -2.44
C LEU A 147 7.28 -4.66 -3.58
N ARG A 148 6.35 -5.44 -4.13
CA ARG A 148 5.44 -4.98 -5.19
C ARG A 148 4.49 -3.90 -4.65
N PRO A 149 4.10 -2.92 -5.49
CA PRO A 149 3.11 -1.93 -5.08
C PRO A 149 1.78 -2.62 -4.78
N LYS A 150 1.16 -2.25 -3.66
CA LYS A 150 -0.16 -2.76 -3.28
C LYS A 150 -1.23 -2.04 -4.10
N GLN A 151 -1.79 -2.75 -5.07
CA GLN A 151 -2.88 -2.28 -5.93
C GLN A 151 -3.97 -3.35 -6.01
N THR A 152 -5.17 -2.97 -6.43
CA THR A 152 -6.26 -3.93 -6.67
C THR A 152 -5.94 -4.81 -7.89
N ARG A 153 -6.55 -6.00 -7.95
CA ARG A 153 -6.36 -6.95 -9.05
C ARG A 153 -6.75 -6.35 -10.41
N ALA A 154 -7.84 -5.59 -10.45
CA ALA A 154 -8.30 -4.86 -11.63
C ALA A 154 -7.25 -3.85 -12.12
N ILE A 155 -6.67 -3.05 -11.22
CA ILE A 155 -5.62 -2.08 -11.56
C ILE A 155 -4.36 -2.76 -12.11
N ARG A 156 -4.00 -3.93 -11.60
CA ARG A 156 -2.85 -4.69 -12.11
C ARG A 156 -3.07 -5.34 -13.47
N ARG A 157 -4.33 -5.66 -13.82
CA ARG A 157 -4.68 -6.37 -15.06
C ARG A 157 -5.08 -5.42 -16.19
N ARG A 158 -5.43 -4.17 -15.88
CA ARG A 158 -5.70 -3.15 -16.90
C ARG A 158 -4.44 -2.87 -17.73
N LEU A 159 -4.66 -2.37 -18.95
CA LEU A 159 -3.58 -1.96 -19.85
C LEU A 159 -2.73 -0.82 -19.26
N SER A 160 -1.43 -0.79 -19.57
CA SER A 160 -0.56 0.35 -19.24
C SER A 160 -1.10 1.63 -19.90
N PRO A 161 -0.98 2.82 -19.27
CA PRO A 161 -1.37 4.07 -19.91
C PRO A 161 -0.65 4.29 -21.24
N GLU A 162 0.60 3.84 -21.37
CA GLU A 162 1.39 3.94 -22.62
C GLU A 162 0.82 3.04 -23.72
N ASP A 163 0.46 1.80 -23.37
CA ASP A 163 -0.17 0.87 -24.30
C ASP A 163 -1.57 1.35 -24.70
N LYS A 164 -2.32 1.93 -23.75
CA LYS A 164 -3.63 2.53 -24.01
C LYS A 164 -3.53 3.77 -24.91
N ALA A 165 -2.46 4.55 -24.77
CA ALA A 165 -2.19 5.72 -25.60
C ALA A 165 -1.48 5.37 -26.92
N ARG A 166 -1.12 4.11 -27.15
CA ARG A 166 -0.49 3.68 -28.40
C ARG A 166 -1.49 3.81 -29.53
N VAL A 167 -1.19 4.71 -30.45
CA VAL A 167 -2.02 5.03 -31.60
C VAL A 167 -1.28 4.60 -32.86
N LEU A 168 -2.01 4.03 -33.83
CA LEU A 168 -1.46 3.67 -35.14
C LEU A 168 -0.86 4.90 -35.84
N GLU A 169 0.22 4.71 -36.60
CA GLU A 169 0.90 5.81 -37.31
C GLU A 169 -0.06 6.58 -38.24
N LYS A 170 -0.96 5.86 -38.92
CA LYS A 170 -2.03 6.43 -39.76
C LYS A 170 -2.92 7.40 -38.96
N THR A 171 -3.35 7.00 -37.77
CA THR A 171 -4.21 7.82 -36.91
C THR A 171 -3.43 9.00 -36.33
N LYS A 172 -2.16 8.81 -35.97
CA LYS A 172 -1.28 9.90 -35.51
C LYS A 172 -1.13 10.98 -36.58
N LYS A 173 -0.82 10.58 -37.83
CA LYS A 173 -0.75 11.50 -38.98
C LYS A 173 -2.07 12.25 -39.15
N ARG A 174 -3.22 11.56 -39.16
CA ARG A 174 -4.54 12.21 -39.28
C ARG A 174 -4.76 13.25 -38.17
N ASN A 175 -4.48 12.92 -36.92
CA ASN A 175 -4.69 13.82 -35.78
C ASN A 175 -3.74 15.04 -35.82
N THR A 176 -2.50 14.89 -36.32
CA THR A 176 -1.57 16.01 -36.51
C THR A 176 -2.05 16.97 -37.59
N HIS A 177 -2.52 16.46 -38.73
CA HIS A 177 -2.95 17.31 -39.85
C HIS A 177 -4.34 17.92 -39.63
N PHE A 178 -5.26 17.18 -38.98
CA PHE A 178 -6.65 17.60 -38.75
C PHE A 178 -7.00 17.55 -37.26
N PRO A 179 -6.43 18.45 -36.43
CA PRO A 179 -6.82 18.55 -35.03
C PRO A 179 -8.24 19.10 -34.90
N GLN A 180 -8.97 18.67 -33.88
CA GLN A 180 -10.28 19.23 -33.55
C GLN A 180 -10.10 20.69 -33.10
N ARG A 181 -10.61 21.62 -33.90
CA ARG A 181 -10.51 23.06 -33.63
C ARG A 181 -11.70 23.52 -32.79
N LYS A 182 -11.45 24.40 -31.83
CA LYS A 182 -12.50 25.12 -31.11
C LYS A 182 -12.98 26.30 -31.97
N PHE A 183 -14.28 26.45 -32.14
CA PHE A 183 -14.89 27.58 -32.84
C PHE A 183 -16.12 28.08 -32.08
N ALA A 184 -16.48 29.34 -32.31
CA ALA A 184 -17.69 29.95 -31.79
C ALA A 184 -18.55 30.43 -32.95
N ILE A 185 -19.87 30.26 -32.83
CA ILE A 185 -20.83 30.71 -33.84
C ILE A 185 -21.40 32.04 -33.38
N LYS A 186 -21.35 33.06 -34.25
CA LYS A 186 -21.97 34.36 -33.98
C LYS A 186 -23.50 34.20 -34.06
N SER A 187 -24.20 34.48 -32.96
CA SER A 187 -25.66 34.53 -32.97
C SER A 187 -26.14 35.72 -33.80
N ARG A 188 -27.05 35.45 -34.75
CA ARG A 188 -27.75 36.46 -35.56
C ARG A 188 -29.14 36.76 -34.99
N THR A 189 -29.28 36.87 -33.67
CA THR A 189 -30.57 37.25 -33.10
C THR A 189 -30.70 38.77 -33.20
N LYS A 190 -31.51 39.25 -34.14
CA LYS A 190 -31.96 40.66 -34.15
C LYS A 190 -32.92 40.84 -32.98
N ARG A 191 -32.60 41.80 -32.09
CA ARG A 191 -33.55 42.32 -31.11
C ARG A 191 -34.60 43.17 -31.80
#